data_AF-A0A7C1NLL1-F1
#
_entry.id   AF-A0A7C1NLL1-F1
#
_cell.length_a   1.000
_cell.length_b   1.000
_cell.length_c   1.000
_cell.angle_alpha   90.00
_cell.angle_beta   90.00
_cell.angle_gamma   90.00
#
_symmetry.space_group_name_H-M   'P 1'
#
loop_
_entity.id
_entity.type
_entity.pdbx_description
1 polymer ?
#
loop_
_entity_poly.entity_id
_entity_poly.type
_entity_poly.pdbx_seq_one_letter_code
_entity_poly.pdbx_strand_id
1 'polypeptide(L)' 'MAESIISSDRAEVLINRITSADYSSAGEVKTAIGKANSILRRMKPGRRKVRLGKSLQSLVMLKQAFE' A
#
# COMPACT_ATOMS: atom_id res chain seq x y z
N MET A 1 -3.06 19.48 -12.96
CA MET A 1 -3.87 19.14 -11.77
C MET A 1 -2.93 18.58 -10.72
N ALA A 2 -2.61 19.34 -9.66
CA ALA A 2 -1.77 18.81 -8.59
C ALA A 2 -2.58 17.74 -7.84
N GLU A 3 -2.11 16.49 -7.84
CA GLU A 3 -2.77 15.43 -7.07
C GLU A 3 -2.82 15.82 -5.59
N SER A 4 -4.01 15.81 -4.99
CA SER A 4 -4.18 16.20 -3.59
C SER A 4 -3.34 15.29 -2.69
N ILE A 5 -2.51 15.91 -1.85
CA ILE A 5 -1.69 15.24 -0.82
C ILE A 5 -2.62 14.60 0.20
N ILE A 6 -2.39 13.33 0.53
CA ILE A 6 -3.11 12.61 1.58
C ILE A 6 -2.40 12.79 2.93
N SER A 7 -3.17 12.99 4.00
CA SER A 7 -2.63 13.05 5.36
C SER A 7 -2.04 11.71 5.78
N SER A 8 -1.05 11.74 6.66
CA SER A 8 -0.33 10.53 7.08
C SER A 8 -1.24 9.55 7.83
N ASP A 9 -2.19 10.04 8.64
CA ASP A 9 -3.16 9.20 9.35
C ASP A 9 -4.13 8.49 8.38
N ARG A 10 -4.66 9.22 7.39
CA ARG A 10 -5.57 8.64 6.41
C ARG A 10 -4.86 7.60 5.56
N ALA A 11 -3.62 7.86 5.18
CA ALA A 11 -2.83 6.90 4.43
C ALA A 11 -2.51 5.64 5.24
N GLU A 12 -2.25 5.76 6.55
CA GLU A 12 -2.04 4.62 7.44
C GLU A 12 -3.28 3.73 7.52
N VAL A 13 -4.47 4.32 7.68
CA VAL A 13 -5.74 3.56 7.66
C VAL A 13 -5.93 2.82 6.33
N LEU A 14 -5.68 3.49 5.19
CA LEU A 14 -5.85 2.87 3.88
C LEU A 14 -4.83 1.76 3.61
N ILE A 15 -3.55 1.99 3.92
CA ILE A 15 -2.50 0.98 3.76
C ILE A 15 -2.80 -0.23 4.64
N ASN A 16 -3.15 0.00 5.92
CA ASN A 16 -3.46 -1.11 6.83
C ASN A 16 -4.64 -1.94 6.35
N ARG A 17 -5.69 -1.31 5.79
CA ARG A 17 -6.81 -2.03 5.17
C ARG A 17 -6.39 -2.87 3.97
N ILE A 18 -5.46 -2.37 3.15
CA ILE A 18 -4.94 -3.12 2.00
C ILE A 18 -4.08 -4.29 2.51
N THR A 19 -3.17 -4.08 3.45
CA THR A 19 -2.26 -5.12 3.93
C THR A 19 -2.92 -6.19 4.80
N SER A 20 -4.13 -5.95 5.31
CA SER A 20 -4.91 -6.91 6.11
C SER A 20 -6.04 -7.58 5.35
N ALA A 21 -6.22 -7.25 4.06
CA ALA A 21 -7.23 -7.89 3.24
C ALA A 21 -6.77 -9.29 2.80
N ASP A 22 -7.71 -10.22 2.74
CA ASP A 22 -7.49 -11.52 2.14
C ASP A 22 -7.53 -11.40 0.61
N TYR A 23 -6.54 -11.97 -0.05
CA TYR A 23 -6.41 -11.96 -1.50
C TYR A 23 -6.48 -13.38 -2.03
N SER A 24 -7.25 -13.60 -3.09
CA SER A 24 -7.46 -14.94 -3.67
C SER A 24 -6.75 -15.12 -5.00
N SER A 25 -6.10 -14.08 -5.54
CA SER A 25 -5.38 -14.17 -6.81
C SER A 25 -4.22 -13.17 -6.92
N ALA A 26 -3.24 -13.50 -7.76
CA ALA A 26 -2.14 -12.60 -8.11
C ALA A 26 -2.63 -11.24 -8.69
N GLY A 27 -3.77 -11.24 -9.40
CA GLY A 27 -4.36 -10.03 -9.98
C GLY A 27 -4.87 -9.04 -8.91
N GLU A 28 -5.50 -9.56 -7.87
CA GLU A 28 -5.96 -8.76 -6.73
C GLU A 28 -4.78 -8.19 -5.94
N VAL A 29 -3.77 -9.02 -5.65
CA VAL A 29 -2.55 -8.57 -4.96
C VAL A 29 -1.83 -7.49 -5.77
N LYS A 30 -1.70 -7.64 -7.10
CA LYS A 30 -1.10 -6.61 -7.97
C LYS A 30 -1.87 -5.29 -7.90
N THR A 31 -3.20 -5.36 -7.92
CA THR A 31 -4.07 -4.19 -7.83
C THR A 31 -3.93 -3.51 -6.46
N ALA A 32 -3.88 -4.29 -5.39
CA ALA A 32 -3.67 -3.83 -4.03
C ALA A 32 -2.33 -3.10 -3.85
N ILE A 33 -1.24 -3.70 -4.33
CA ILE A 33 0.10 -3.09 -4.35
C ILE A 33 0.07 -1.77 -5.12
N GLY A 34 -0.60 -1.72 -6.28
CA GLY A 34 -0.76 -0.50 -7.07
C GLY A 34 -1.46 0.62 -6.31
N LYS A 35 -2.58 0.31 -5.64
CA LYS A 35 -3.34 1.26 -4.80
C LYS A 35 -2.49 1.78 -3.64
N ALA A 36 -1.83 0.89 -2.93
CA ALA A 36 -0.97 1.26 -1.81
C ALA A 36 0.24 2.13 -2.23
N ASN A 37 0.86 1.83 -3.37
CA ASN A 37 1.92 2.66 -3.94
C ASN A 37 1.43 4.04 -4.37
N SER A 38 0.20 4.16 -4.89
CA SER A 38 -0.42 5.45 -5.17
C SER A 38 -0.62 6.28 -3.88
N ILE A 39 -1.09 5.64 -2.81
CA ILE A 39 -1.24 6.29 -1.49
C ILE A 39 0.10 6.80 -0.97
N LEU A 40 1.14 5.97 -0.97
CA LEU A 40 2.47 6.38 -0.51
C LEU A 40 3.07 7.52 -1.35
N ARG A 41 2.83 7.53 -2.66
CA ARG A 41 3.26 8.64 -3.53
C ARG A 41 2.61 9.97 -3.16
N ARG A 42 1.34 9.93 -2.77
CA ARG A 42 0.57 11.11 -2.36
C ARG A 42 0.81 11.53 -0.90
N MET A 43 1.58 10.76 -0.12
CA MET A 43 1.99 11.12 1.23
C MET A 43 3.28 11.94 1.24
N LYS A 44 3.39 12.87 2.20
CA LYS A 44 4.65 13.54 2.54
C LYS A 44 5.72 12.50 2.96
N PRO A 45 7.00 12.71 2.60
CA PRO A 45 8.09 11.87 3.06
C PRO A 45 8.24 11.95 4.59
N GLY A 46 8.60 10.82 5.22
CA GLY A 46 8.81 10.75 6.67
C GLY A 46 8.83 9.31 7.21
N ARG A 47 9.13 9.17 8.50
CA ARG A 47 9.22 7.84 9.17
C ARG A 47 7.96 7.00 8.95
N ARG A 48 6.79 7.63 8.95
CA ARG A 48 5.52 6.95 8.76
C ARG A 48 5.37 6.37 7.35
N LYS A 49 5.78 7.09 6.30
CA LYS A 49 5.82 6.58 4.92
C LYS A 49 6.76 5.39 4.77
N VAL A 50 7.93 5.44 5.39
CA VAL A 50 8.89 4.32 5.39
C VAL A 50 8.30 3.09 6.07
N ARG A 51 7.66 3.27 7.22
CA ARG A 51 6.99 2.17 7.95
C ARG A 51 5.88 1.53 7.11
N LEU A 52 5.02 2.33 6.49
CA LEU A 52 3.96 1.82 5.61
C LEU A 52 4.52 1.14 4.34
N GLY A 53 5.66 1.61 3.84
CA GLY A 53 6.40 0.93 2.77
C GLY A 53 6.90 -0.47 3.15
N LYS A 54 7.32 -0.67 4.41
CA LYS A 54 7.65 -2.01 4.92
C LYS A 54 6.42 -2.91 5.03
N SER A 55 5.28 -2.36 5.46
CA SER A 55 4.02 -3.12 5.49
C SER A 55 3.63 -3.65 4.10
N LEU A 56 3.91 -2.88 3.03
CA LEU A 56 3.70 -3.32 1.65
C LEU A 56 4.59 -4.50 1.22
N GLN A 57 5.74 -4.70 1.84
CA GLN A 57 6.64 -5.80 1.50
C GLN A 57 5.97 -7.17 1.74
N SER A 58 5.07 -7.25 2.72
CA SER A 58 4.25 -8.45 2.95
C SER A 58 3.36 -8.81 1.75
N LEU A 59 2.79 -7.81 1.07
CA LEU A 59 1.98 -8.01 -0.14
C LEU A 59 2.83 -8.43 -1.33
N VAL A 60 4.06 -7.95 -1.42
CA VAL A 60 5.00 -8.37 -2.46
C VAL A 60 5.40 -9.83 -2.28
N MET A 61 5.61 -10.27 -1.03
CA MET A 61 5.84 -11.70 -0.72
C MET A 61 4.60 -12.54 -1.01
N LEU A 62 3.42 -12.04 -0.65
CA LEU A 62 2.15 -12.71 -0.97
C LEU A 62 1.96 -12.88 -2.49
N LYS A 63 2.36 -11.89 -3.29
CA LYS A 63 2.34 -12.01 -4.77
C LYS A 63 3.20 -13.18 -5.26
N GLN A 64 4.39 -13.37 -4.68
CA GLN A 64 5.27 -14.48 -5.05
C GLN A 64 4.68 -15.84 -4.69
N ALA A 65 3.84 -15.92 -3.65
CA ALA A 65 3.17 -17.17 -3.28
C ALA A 65 2.08 -17.60 -4.29
N PHE A 66 1.64 -16.71 -5.18
CA PHE A 66 0.72 -17.03 -6.27
C PHE A 66 1.43 -17.39 -7.60
N GLU A 67 2.76 -17.21 -7.68
CA GLU A 67 3.60 -17.58 -8.83
C GLU A 67 4.20 -18.97 -8.60
#